data_AF-A0A0F4R225-F1
#
_entry.id   AF-A0A0F4R225-F1
#
_cell.length_a   1.000
_cell.length_b   1.000
_cell.length_c   1.000
_cell.angle_alpha   90.00
_cell.angle_beta   90.00
_cell.angle_gamma   90.00
#
_symmetry.space_group_name_H-M   'P 1'
#
loop_
_entity.id
_entity.type
_entity.pdbx_description
1 polymer ?
#
loop_
_entity_poly.entity_id
_entity_poly.type
_entity_poly.pdbx_seq_one_letter_code
_entity_poly.pdbx_strand_id
1 'polypeptide(L)'
;MIKFSIEDEVHAEWQGDFLSFETAMEELVRRAKLAWDQPPNRCPCSGWKTCERIYTITEFEVGDSQLKVINESEVLTVSSKGAVWSDGFKAH
;
A
#
# COMPACT_ATOMS: atom_id res chain seq x y z
N MET A 1 11.16 -13.53 -11.89
CA MET A 1 11.67 -12.31 -11.23
C MET A 1 10.77 -12.03 -10.04
N ILE A 2 11.32 -11.58 -8.91
CA ILE A 2 10.49 -11.13 -7.79
C ILE A 2 10.15 -9.65 -7.98
N LYS A 3 8.89 -9.29 -7.74
CA LYS A 3 8.39 -7.92 -7.79
C LYS A 3 7.50 -7.69 -6.56
N PHE A 4 7.57 -6.50 -5.99
CA PHE A 4 6.68 -6.09 -4.89
C PHE A 4 5.77 -4.98 -5.41
N SER A 5 4.49 -5.00 -5.07
CA SER A 5 3.57 -3.92 -5.45
C SER A 5 2.80 -3.47 -4.24
N ILE A 6 2.57 -2.16 -4.12
CA ILE A 6 1.62 -1.64 -3.13
C ILE A 6 0.23 -1.71 -3.76
N GLU A 7 -0.73 -2.25 -3.05
CA GLU A 7 -2.15 -2.17 -3.42
C GLU A 7 -2.91 -1.39 -2.36
N ASP A 8 -3.90 -0.62 -2.77
CA ASP A 8 -4.99 -0.25 -1.88
C ASP A 8 -6.12 -1.29 -2.02
N GLU A 9 -6.21 -2.18 -1.04
CA GLU A 9 -7.09 -3.36 -1.06
C GLU A 9 -8.57 -2.94 -1.14
N VAL A 10 -8.95 -1.87 -0.45
CA VAL A 10 -10.34 -1.38 -0.40
C VAL A 10 -10.85 -0.93 -1.79
N HIS A 11 -9.94 -0.48 -2.65
CA HIS A 11 -10.27 0.05 -3.97
C HIS A 11 -9.72 -0.79 -5.13
N ALA A 12 -9.08 -1.93 -4.83
CA ALA A 12 -8.39 -2.79 -5.80
C ALA A 12 -7.46 -2.00 -6.73
N GLU A 13 -6.70 -1.06 -6.16
CA GLU A 13 -5.86 -0.12 -6.90
C GLU A 13 -4.37 -0.40 -6.67
N TRP A 14 -3.66 -0.81 -7.72
CA TRP A 14 -2.20 -0.93 -7.70
C TRP A 14 -1.52 0.44 -7.71
N GLN A 15 -0.63 0.68 -6.76
CA GLN A 15 0.00 1.97 -6.52
C GLN A 15 1.53 1.86 -6.46
N GLY A 16 2.10 1.41 -7.57
CA GLY A 16 3.54 1.39 -7.80
C GLY A 16 4.14 0.00 -7.62
N ASP A 17 5.24 -0.19 -8.35
CA ASP A 17 6.01 -1.42 -8.39
C ASP A 17 7.42 -1.16 -7.83
N PHE A 18 7.89 -2.09 -7.02
CA PHE A 18 9.10 -1.97 -6.23
C PHE A 18 9.98 -3.21 -6.42
N LEU A 19 11.30 -3.00 -6.32
CA LEU A 19 12.30 -4.05 -6.49
C LEU A 19 12.47 -4.90 -5.22
N SER A 20 12.08 -4.37 -4.06
CA SER A 20 12.19 -5.06 -2.78
C SER A 20 11.07 -4.66 -1.81
N PHE A 21 10.83 -5.49 -0.80
CA PHE A 21 9.89 -5.18 0.27
C PHE A 21 10.26 -3.88 0.99
N GLU A 22 11.54 -3.65 1.24
CA GLU A 22 12.06 -2.46 1.94
C GLU A 22 11.76 -1.18 1.17
N THR A 23 11.94 -1.17 -0.16
CA THR A 23 11.62 0.01 -0.98
C THR A 23 10.12 0.32 -1.03
N ALA A 24 9.27 -0.71 -1.01
CA ALA A 24 7.82 -0.53 -0.84
C ALA A 24 7.47 0.00 0.57
N MET A 25 8.13 -0.52 1.61
CA MET A 25 7.96 -0.03 2.99
C MET A 25 8.38 1.43 3.15
N GLU A 26 9.50 1.86 2.56
CA GLU A 26 9.94 3.26 2.56
C GLU A 26 8.90 4.19 1.95
N GLU A 27 8.25 3.76 0.87
CA GLU A 27 7.15 4.49 0.26
C GLU A 27 5.93 4.56 1.20
N LEU A 28 5.57 3.48 1.89
CA LEU A 28 4.50 3.53 2.89
C LEU A 28 4.85 4.43 4.08
N VAL A 29 6.11 4.47 4.52
CA VAL A 29 6.58 5.41 5.55
C VAL A 29 6.44 6.86 5.06
N ARG A 30 6.73 7.13 3.78
CA ARG A 30 6.51 8.44 3.18
C ARG A 30 5.02 8.78 3.15
N ARG A 31 4.16 7.85 2.73
CA ARG A 31 2.70 8.04 2.66
C ARG A 31 2.07 8.26 4.03
N ALA A 32 2.53 7.58 5.07
CA ALA A 32 2.07 7.79 6.44
C ALA A 32 2.29 9.23 6.94
N LYS A 33 3.22 9.99 6.32
CA LYS A 33 3.52 11.39 6.64
C LYS A 33 2.74 12.39 5.79
N LEU A 34 2.05 11.94 4.74
CA LEU A 34 1.23 12.81 3.89
C LEU A 34 -0.13 13.06 4.53
N ALA A 35 -0.67 14.26 4.31
CA ALA A 35 -2.04 14.56 4.71
C ALA A 35 -3.05 13.66 3.97
N TRP A 36 -4.15 13.33 4.65
CA TRP A 36 -5.20 12.46 4.13
C TRP A 36 -5.79 12.94 2.80
N ASP A 37 -5.93 14.25 2.63
CA ASP A 37 -6.54 14.86 1.44
C ASP A 37 -5.57 15.02 0.26
N GLN A 38 -4.32 14.59 0.41
CA GLN A 38 -3.31 14.63 -0.63
C GLN A 38 -3.15 13.26 -1.30
N PRO A 39 -2.91 13.21 -2.62
CA PRO A 39 -2.46 11.99 -3.27
C PRO A 39 -1.14 11.46 -2.65
N PRO A 40 -0.93 10.14 -2.58
CA PRO A 40 -1.86 9.08 -2.98
C PRO A 40 -2.90 8.70 -1.91
N ASN A 41 -2.83 9.26 -0.69
CA ASN A 41 -3.73 8.91 0.42
C ASN A 41 -5.20 9.22 0.13
N ARG A 42 -5.49 10.32 -0.56
CA ARG A 42 -6.88 10.63 -0.93
C ARG A 42 -7.47 9.54 -1.83
N CYS A 43 -8.53 8.87 -1.35
CA CYS A 43 -9.24 7.84 -2.11
C CYS A 43 -9.86 8.38 -3.41
N PRO A 44 -10.02 7.54 -4.44
CA PRO A 44 -10.66 7.93 -5.71
C PRO A 44 -12.18 8.06 -5.58
N CYS A 45 -12.77 7.55 -4.49
CA CYS A 45 -14.21 7.54 -4.30
C CYS A 45 -14.78 8.93 -3.95
N SER A 46 -16.04 9.18 -4.33
CA SER A 46 -16.73 10.45 -4.05
C SER A 46 -16.93 10.70 -2.55
N GLY A 47 -17.00 9.64 -1.74
CA GLY A 47 -17.10 9.66 -0.27
C GLY A 47 -15.76 9.66 0.48
N TRP A 48 -14.64 10.02 -0.17
CA TRP A 48 -13.28 9.87 0.40
C TRP A 48 -13.09 10.48 1.80
N LYS A 49 -13.87 11.48 2.22
CA LYS A 49 -13.75 12.09 3.56
C LYS A 49 -14.01 11.11 4.71
N THR A 50 -14.82 10.08 4.48
CA THR A 50 -15.19 9.05 5.47
C THR A 50 -14.65 7.67 5.08
N CYS A 51 -13.83 7.59 4.04
CA CYS A 51 -13.21 6.36 3.58
C CYS A 51 -11.83 6.18 4.24
N GLU A 52 -11.18 5.08 3.89
CA GLU A 52 -9.81 4.76 4.27
C GLU A 52 -9.11 4.06 3.10
N ARG A 53 -7.79 4.02 3.15
CA ARG A 53 -6.96 3.15 2.31
C ARG A 53 -6.27 2.13 3.18
N ILE A 54 -6.32 0.87 2.77
CA ILE A 54 -5.60 -0.22 3.42
C ILE A 54 -4.51 -0.64 2.45
N TYR A 55 -3.29 -0.21 2.75
CA TYR A 55 -2.15 -0.52 1.91
C TYR A 55 -1.57 -1.88 2.26
N THR A 56 -1.59 -2.77 1.27
CA THR A 56 -0.87 -4.03 1.31
C THR A 56 0.41 -3.94 0.49
N ILE A 57 1.40 -4.75 0.84
CA ILE A 57 2.54 -5.06 -0.05
C ILE A 57 2.35 -6.49 -0.52
N THR A 58 2.18 -6.67 -1.82
CA THR A 58 2.02 -7.97 -2.46
C THR A 58 3.30 -8.35 -3.19
N GLU A 59 3.87 -9.48 -2.81
CA GLU A 59 5.03 -10.09 -3.46
C GLU A 59 4.58 -11.01 -4.59
N PHE A 60 5.15 -10.80 -5.77
CA PHE A 60 4.85 -11.58 -6.96
C PHE A 60 6.09 -12.32 -7.47
N GLU A 61 5.88 -13.58 -7.82
CA GLU A 61 6.72 -14.29 -8.79
C GLU A 61 6.24 -13.92 -10.20
N VAL A 62 7.09 -13.22 -10.93
CA VAL A 62 6.86 -12.84 -12.33
C VAL A 62 7.54 -13.87 -13.23
N GLY A 63 6.73 -14.66 -13.93
CA GLY A 63 7.17 -15.57 -14.99
C GLY A 63 6.80 -15.05 -16.38
N ASP A 64 7.05 -15.84 -17.42
CA ASP A 64 6.95 -15.41 -18.83
C ASP A 64 5.55 -14.97 -19.29
N SER A 65 4.48 -15.35 -18.58
CA SER A 65 3.11 -14.94 -18.93
C SER A 65 2.16 -14.88 -17.74
N GLN A 66 2.68 -14.98 -16.51
CA GLN A 66 1.86 -15.06 -15.31
C GLN A 66 2.51 -14.29 -14.15
N LEU A 67 1.64 -13.62 -13.39
CA LEU A 67 1.94 -13.13 -12.05
C LEU A 67 1.37 -14.14 -11.06
N LYS A 68 2.22 -14.65 -10.18
CA LYS A 68 1.80 -15.50 -9.07
C LYS A 68 2.07 -14.77 -7.77
N VAL A 69 1.02 -14.54 -6.98
CA VAL A 69 1.16 -14.01 -5.63
C VAL A 69 1.92 -15.04 -4.79
N ILE A 70 3.02 -14.61 -4.19
CA ILE A 70 3.81 -15.39 -3.23
C ILE A 70 3.33 -15.09 -1.82
N ASN A 71 3.20 -13.79 -1.51
CA ASN A 71 2.83 -13.31 -0.20
C ASN A 71 2.07 -11.98 -0.32
N GLU A 72 1.27 -11.68 0.70
CA GLU A 72 0.57 -10.42 0.85
C GLU A 72 0.64 -10.02 2.32
N SER A 73 0.98 -8.76 2.57
CA SER A 73 1.07 -8.23 3.92
C SER A 73 0.29 -6.93 4.00
N GLU A 74 -0.71 -6.87 4.85
CA GLU A 74 -1.35 -5.62 5.25
C GLU A 74 -0.38 -4.84 6.14
N VAL A 75 -0.09 -3.59 5.78
CA VAL A 75 0.99 -2.83 6.43
C VAL A 75 0.47 -1.54 7.06
N LEU A 76 -0.32 -0.78 6.33
CA LEU A 76 -0.65 0.59 6.70
C LEU A 76 -2.08 0.93 6.31
N THR A 77 -2.87 1.33 7.31
CA THR A 77 -4.17 1.96 7.09
C THR A 77 -4.05 3.46 7.22
N VAL A 78 -4.55 4.21 6.24
CA VAL A 78 -4.63 5.68 6.30
C VAL A 78 -6.08 6.11 6.13
N SER A 79 -6.53 6.99 7.03
CA SER A 79 -7.87 7.59 6.96
C SER A 79 -7.82 9.05 7.40
N SER A 80 -9.00 9.70 7.45
CA SER A 80 -9.13 11.03 8.05
C SER A 80 -8.74 11.12 9.53
N LYS A 81 -8.59 9.97 10.22
CA LYS A 81 -8.12 9.89 11.61
C LYS A 81 -6.59 9.81 11.74
N GLY A 82 -5.88 9.67 10.63
CA GLY A 82 -4.43 9.50 10.59
C GLY A 82 -4.00 8.13 10.06
N ALA A 83 -2.70 7.87 10.21
CA ALA A 83 -2.03 6.64 9.79
C ALA A 83 -1.92 5.64 10.95
N VAL A 84 -2.28 4.38 10.70
CA VAL A 84 -2.21 3.27 11.66
C VAL A 84 -1.44 2.12 11.01
N TRP A 85 -0.38 1.67 11.67
CA TRP A 85 0.43 0.54 11.20
C TRP A 85 -0.12 -0.77 11.74
N SER A 86 -0.15 -1.80 10.90
CA SER A 86 -0.56 -3.16 11.28
C SER A 86 0.51 -3.81 12.16
N ASP A 87 0.11 -4.82 12.95
CA ASP A 87 1.00 -5.48 13.92
C ASP A 87 2.25 -6.06 13.24
N GLY A 88 3.42 -5.78 13.82
CA GLY A 88 4.72 -6.18 13.26
C GLY A 88 5.35 -5.15 12.32
N PHE A 89 4.62 -4.13 11.91
CA PHE A 89 5.14 -3.01 11.12
C PHE A 89 5.19 -1.73 11.96
N LYS A 90 6.27 -0.95 11.82
CA LYS A 90 6.43 0.34 12.50
C LYS A 90 7.20 1.31 11.61
N ALA A 91 6.83 2.58 11.66
CA ALA A 91 7.70 3.64 11.15
C ALA A 91 8.95 3.71 12.04
N HIS A 92 10.11 3.33 11.49
CA HIS A 92 11.41 3.53 12.13
C HIS A 92 11.86 4.99 12.05
#